data_AF-A0A7X6X2K7-F1
#
_entry.id   AF-A0A7X6X2K7-F1
#
_cell.length_a   1.000
_cell.length_b   1.000
_cell.length_c   1.000
_cell.angle_alpha   90.00
_cell.angle_beta   90.00
_cell.angle_gamma   90.00
#
_symmetry.space_group_name_H-M   'P 1'
#
loop_
_entity.id
_entity.type
_entity.pdbx_description
1 polymer ?
#
loop_
_entity_poly.entity_id
_entity_poly.type
_entity_poly.pdbx_seq_one_letter_code
_entity_poly.pdbx_strand_id
1 'polypeptide(L)'
;MALRETVGGLAATLLSILRTRFELFALEAAEQKANVLTLLGMVFGALLFLTLALLVFTGLVAVYFWPTEDRYLALAILAFIYFVVGLGLLLAVRTRLVNSPTPFSATLDELRRDIDLVDRLKEPSSSAVPPEWMPPPGDRS
;
A
#
# COMPACT_ATOMS: atom_id res chain seq x y z
N MET A 1 -21.71 37.74 -10.74
CA MET A 1 -22.51 36.67 -10.09
C MET A 1 -22.41 35.34 -10.85
N ALA A 2 -22.45 35.33 -12.18
CA ALA A 2 -22.37 34.12 -13.02
C ALA A 2 -21.17 33.18 -12.76
N LEU A 3 -19.97 33.69 -12.42
CA LEU A 3 -18.76 32.89 -12.14
C LEU A 3 -18.87 32.04 -10.85
N ARG A 4 -19.56 32.54 -9.82
CA ARG A 4 -19.75 31.80 -8.56
C ARG A 4 -20.73 30.63 -8.73
N GLU A 5 -21.73 30.81 -9.58
CA GLU A 5 -22.68 29.74 -9.93
C GLU A 5 -22.03 28.65 -10.79
N THR A 6 -21.14 29.03 -11.73
CA THR A 6 -20.40 28.04 -12.52
C THR A 6 -19.43 27.21 -11.67
N VAL A 7 -18.73 27.85 -10.72
CA VAL A 7 -17.82 27.15 -9.80
C VAL A 7 -18.60 26.21 -8.86
N GLY A 8 -19.76 26.65 -8.33
CA GLY A 8 -20.63 25.81 -7.52
C GLY A 8 -21.18 24.60 -8.28
N GLY A 9 -21.58 24.79 -9.54
CA GLY A 9 -22.07 23.71 -10.40
C GLY A 9 -20.97 22.71 -10.78
N LEU A 10 -19.75 23.18 -11.05
CA LEU A 10 -18.60 22.31 -11.33
C LEU A 10 -18.18 21.52 -10.08
N ALA A 11 -18.19 22.14 -8.90
CA ALA A 11 -17.91 21.46 -7.63
C ALA A 11 -18.93 20.35 -7.33
N ALA A 12 -20.23 20.63 -7.53
CA ALA A 12 -21.28 19.63 -7.38
C ALA A 12 -21.15 18.47 -8.38
N THR A 13 -20.73 18.77 -9.61
CA THR A 13 -20.49 17.75 -10.65
C THR A 13 -19.25 16.90 -10.34
N LEU A 14 -18.17 17.52 -9.86
CA LEU A 14 -16.97 16.79 -9.42
C LEU A 14 -17.29 15.86 -8.23
N LEU A 15 -18.07 16.36 -7.27
CA LEU A 15 -18.47 15.61 -6.08
C LEU A 15 -19.37 14.41 -6.44
N SER A 16 -20.25 14.56 -7.45
CA SER A 16 -21.07 13.45 -7.93
C SER A 16 -20.23 12.37 -8.61
N ILE A 17 -19.27 12.77 -9.46
CA ILE A 17 -18.34 11.86 -10.14
C ILE A 17 -17.46 11.12 -9.12
N LEU A 18 -16.92 11.85 -8.13
CA LEU A 18 -16.14 11.26 -7.05
C LEU A 18 -16.96 10.25 -6.26
N ARG A 19 -18.21 10.60 -5.90
CA ARG A 19 -19.11 9.69 -5.18
C ARG A 19 -19.32 8.39 -5.93
N THR A 20 -19.61 8.43 -7.23
CA THR A 20 -19.83 7.22 -8.03
C THR A 20 -18.56 6.38 -8.16
N ARG A 21 -17.40 7.03 -8.31
CA ARG A 21 -16.11 6.33 -8.39
C ARG A 21 -15.70 5.72 -7.05
N PHE A 22 -15.97 6.39 -5.94
CA PHE A 22 -15.74 5.85 -4.59
C PHE A 22 -16.66 4.68 -4.27
N GLU A 23 -17.92 4.74 -4.72
CA GLU A 23 -18.89 3.66 -4.55
C GLU A 23 -18.47 2.42 -5.35
N LEU A 24 -17.98 2.60 -6.59
CA LEU A 24 -17.36 1.55 -7.40
C LEU A 24 -16.03 1.05 -6.80
N PHE A 25 -15.12 1.92 -6.37
CA PHE A 25 -13.86 1.53 -5.72
C PHE A 25 -14.10 0.76 -4.43
N ALA A 26 -15.08 1.18 -3.62
CA ALA A 26 -15.44 0.50 -2.38
C ALA A 26 -16.07 -0.87 -2.67
N LEU A 27 -16.88 -0.98 -3.74
CA LEU A 27 -17.46 -2.23 -4.20
C LEU A 27 -16.39 -3.19 -4.75
N GLU A 28 -15.50 -2.72 -5.63
CA GLU A 28 -14.38 -3.49 -6.16
C GLU A 28 -13.38 -3.89 -5.06
N ALA A 29 -13.11 -3.00 -4.10
CA ALA A 29 -12.29 -3.31 -2.94
C ALA A 29 -12.96 -4.36 -2.04
N ALA A 30 -14.28 -4.33 -1.88
CA ALA A 30 -15.02 -5.34 -1.13
C ALA A 30 -15.01 -6.70 -1.84
N GLU A 31 -15.15 -6.71 -3.17
CA GLU A 31 -15.13 -7.91 -4.00
C GLU A 31 -13.73 -8.53 -4.06
N GLN A 32 -12.67 -7.71 -4.14
CA GLN A 32 -11.29 -8.19 -4.02
C GLN A 32 -10.96 -8.68 -2.60
N LYS A 33 -11.52 -8.07 -1.56
CA LYS A 33 -11.27 -8.45 -0.15
C LYS A 33 -11.73 -9.86 0.16
N ALA A 34 -12.88 -10.31 -0.37
CA ALA A 34 -13.37 -11.67 -0.16
C ALA A 34 -12.42 -12.72 -0.77
N ASN A 35 -11.94 -12.48 -1.98
CA ASN A 35 -10.99 -13.37 -2.66
C ASN A 35 -9.63 -13.39 -1.98
N VAL A 36 -9.14 -12.23 -1.54
CA VAL A 36 -7.87 -12.15 -0.78
C VAL A 36 -7.96 -12.92 0.54
N LEU A 37 -9.08 -12.86 1.25
CA LEU A 37 -9.25 -13.58 2.51
C LEU A 37 -9.32 -15.10 2.29
N THR A 38 -10.03 -15.55 1.25
CA THR A 38 -10.06 -16.96 0.84
C THR A 38 -8.66 -17.44 0.43
N LEU A 39 -7.97 -16.70 -0.44
CA LEU A 39 -6.60 -17.03 -0.85
C LEU A 39 -5.64 -17.06 0.34
N LEU A 40 -5.75 -16.11 1.27
CA LEU A 40 -4.93 -16.07 2.48
C LEU A 40 -5.18 -17.31 3.34
N GLY A 41 -6.45 -17.71 3.51
CA GLY A 41 -6.82 -18.96 4.19
C GLY A 41 -6.23 -20.20 3.50
N MET A 42 -6.32 -20.28 2.16
CA MET A 42 -5.75 -21.39 1.38
C MET A 42 -4.22 -21.43 1.49
N VAL A 43 -3.54 -20.29 1.35
CA VAL A 43 -2.08 -20.18 1.50
C VAL A 43 -1.66 -20.53 2.92
N PHE A 44 -2.36 -20.04 3.93
CA PHE A 44 -2.08 -20.38 5.32
C PHE A 44 -2.25 -21.89 5.58
N GLY A 45 -3.36 -22.48 5.12
CA GLY A 45 -3.60 -23.92 5.22
C GLY A 45 -2.51 -24.73 4.50
N ALA A 46 -2.16 -24.35 3.27
CA ALA A 46 -1.08 -24.99 2.51
C ALA A 46 0.27 -24.89 3.23
N LEU A 47 0.63 -23.71 3.75
CA LEU A 47 1.88 -23.52 4.50
C LEU A 47 1.89 -24.33 5.81
N LEU A 48 0.77 -24.42 6.52
CA LEU A 48 0.63 -25.23 7.72
C LEU A 48 0.88 -26.71 7.40
N PHE A 49 0.17 -27.27 6.41
CA PHE A 49 0.34 -28.67 6.02
C PHE A 49 1.73 -28.97 5.47
N LEU A 50 2.32 -28.06 4.68
CA LEU A 50 3.71 -28.19 4.20
C LEU A 50 4.70 -28.20 5.37
N THR A 51 4.50 -27.33 6.37
CA THR A 51 5.36 -27.28 7.56
C THR A 51 5.25 -28.56 8.37
N LEU A 52 4.04 -29.09 8.57
CA LEU A 52 3.83 -30.38 9.24
C LEU A 52 4.46 -31.53 8.45
N ALA A 53 4.31 -31.54 7.12
CA ALA A 53 4.93 -32.55 6.27
C ALA A 53 6.46 -32.49 6.32
N LEU A 54 7.06 -31.30 6.29
CA LEU A 54 8.50 -31.08 6.46
C LEU A 54 8.99 -31.54 7.83
N LEU A 55 8.24 -31.29 8.90
CA LEU A 55 8.57 -31.74 10.25
C LEU A 55 8.56 -33.27 10.33
N VAL A 56 7.50 -33.91 9.83
CA VAL A 56 7.40 -35.37 9.77
C VAL A 56 8.49 -35.96 8.89
N PHE A 57 8.78 -35.37 7.74
CA PHE A 57 9.87 -35.79 6.84
C PHE A 57 11.24 -35.70 7.51
N THR A 58 11.50 -34.60 8.22
CA THR A 58 12.75 -34.44 8.99
C THR A 58 12.86 -35.50 10.07
N GLY A 59 11.77 -35.74 10.81
CA GLY A 59 11.71 -36.81 11.82
C GLY A 59 11.91 -38.20 11.21
N LEU A 60 11.31 -38.47 10.05
CA LEU A 60 11.46 -39.72 9.32
C LEU A 60 12.91 -39.97 8.92
N VAL A 61 13.58 -38.97 8.33
CA VAL A 61 15.00 -39.05 7.97
C VAL A 61 15.84 -39.27 9.23
N ALA A 62 15.57 -38.53 10.31
CA ALA A 62 16.30 -38.65 11.56
C ALA A 62 16.17 -40.07 12.14
N VAL A 63 14.95 -40.61 12.25
CA VAL A 63 14.70 -41.96 12.79
C VAL A 63 15.27 -43.05 11.89
N TYR A 64 15.14 -42.90 10.57
CA TYR A 64 15.63 -43.87 9.59
C TYR A 64 17.16 -44.00 9.64
N PHE A 65 17.87 -42.88 9.71
CA PHE A 65 19.34 -42.87 9.74
C PHE A 65 19.92 -42.97 11.16
N TRP A 66 19.13 -42.80 12.23
CA TRP A 66 19.63 -42.86 13.61
C TRP A 66 20.49 -44.09 13.97
N PRO A 67 20.14 -45.33 13.54
CA PRO A 67 20.94 -46.51 13.83
C PRO A 67 22.16 -46.68 12.92
N THR A 68 22.28 -45.90 11.83
CA THR A 68 23.42 -45.96 10.90
C THR A 68 24.54 -44.99 11.30
N GLU A 69 25.77 -45.30 10.87
CA GLU A 69 26.93 -44.41 11.08
C GLU A 69 26.78 -43.07 10.33
N ASP A 70 26.04 -43.09 9.20
CA ASP A 70 25.82 -41.95 8.31
C ASP A 70 24.81 -40.91 8.82
N ARG A 71 24.25 -41.06 10.03
CA ARG A 71 23.24 -40.15 10.60
C ARG A 71 23.61 -38.68 10.54
N TYR A 72 24.85 -38.34 10.86
CA TYR A 72 25.31 -36.97 10.86
C TYR A 72 25.39 -36.39 9.45
N LEU A 73 25.82 -37.21 8.49
CA LEU A 73 25.90 -36.82 7.09
C LEU A 73 24.51 -36.64 6.48
N ALA A 74 23.57 -37.56 6.78
CA ALA A 74 22.18 -37.44 6.35
C ALA A 74 21.52 -36.16 6.90
N LEU A 75 21.70 -35.86 8.19
CA LEU A 75 21.18 -34.63 8.81
C LEU A 75 21.89 -33.38 8.28
N ALA A 76 23.19 -33.43 8.00
CA ALA A 76 23.93 -32.31 7.42
C ALA A 76 23.47 -31.98 5.99
N ILE A 77 23.24 -33.00 5.15
CA ILE A 77 22.68 -32.81 3.81
C ILE A 77 21.27 -32.22 3.90
N LEU A 78 20.44 -32.75 4.80
CA LEU A 78 19.08 -32.24 4.98
C LEU A 78 19.08 -30.77 5.45
N ALA A 79 19.94 -30.43 6.40
CA ALA A 79 20.13 -29.07 6.88
C ALA A 79 20.63 -28.14 5.75
N PHE A 80 21.56 -28.61 4.92
CA PHE A 80 22.06 -27.85 3.78
C PHE A 80 20.96 -27.57 2.74
N ILE A 81 20.11 -28.56 2.44
CA ILE A 81 18.95 -28.39 1.54
C ILE A 81 18.01 -27.32 2.10
N TYR A 82 17.66 -27.40 3.38
CA TYR A 82 16.79 -26.40 4.03
C TYR A 82 17.41 -25.01 4.03
N PHE A 83 18.72 -24.91 4.25
CA PHE A 83 19.44 -23.66 4.20
C PHE A 83 19.40 -23.02 2.80
N VAL A 84 19.68 -23.79 1.74
CA VAL A 84 19.66 -23.28 0.36
C VAL A 84 18.26 -22.81 -0.03
N VAL A 85 17.22 -23.58 0.30
CA VAL A 85 15.82 -23.19 0.04
C VAL A 85 15.46 -21.92 0.81
N GLY A 86 15.79 -21.85 2.11
CA GLY A 86 15.54 -20.69 2.95
C GLY A 86 16.24 -19.43 2.45
N LEU A 87 17.51 -19.54 2.06
CA LEU A 87 18.28 -18.45 1.49
C LEU A 87 17.69 -17.98 0.15
N GLY A 88 17.30 -18.90 -0.72
CA GLY A 88 16.62 -18.59 -1.98
C GLY A 88 15.32 -17.84 -1.77
N LEU A 89 14.49 -18.25 -0.80
CA LEU A 89 13.26 -17.56 -0.43
C LEU A 89 13.54 -16.15 0.14
N LEU A 90 14.54 -16.00 1.01
CA LEU A 90 14.92 -14.69 1.54
C LEU A 90 15.39 -13.73 0.43
N LEU A 91 16.17 -14.22 -0.53
CA LEU A 91 16.60 -13.43 -1.68
C LEU A 91 15.42 -13.07 -2.58
N ALA A 92 14.49 -14.00 -2.82
CA ALA A 92 13.28 -13.74 -3.58
C ALA A 92 12.40 -12.69 -2.91
N VAL A 93 12.17 -12.81 -1.60
CA VAL A 93 11.42 -11.84 -0.79
C VAL A 93 12.11 -10.47 -0.85
N ARG A 94 13.42 -10.40 -0.61
CA ARG A 94 14.19 -9.15 -0.73
C ARG A 94 14.02 -8.53 -2.11
N THR A 95 14.15 -9.32 -3.18
CA THR A 95 14.01 -8.85 -4.55
C THR A 95 12.61 -8.29 -4.80
N ARG A 96 11.57 -8.95 -4.27
CA ARG A 96 10.19 -8.48 -4.38
C ARG A 96 9.97 -7.20 -3.58
N LEU A 97 10.47 -7.07 -2.35
CA LEU A 97 10.28 -5.84 -1.56
C LEU A 97 11.07 -4.65 -2.12
N VAL A 98 12.30 -4.88 -2.60
CA VAL A 98 13.17 -3.82 -3.11
C VAL A 98 12.76 -3.36 -4.52
N ASN A 99 12.30 -4.28 -5.37
CA ASN A 99 11.99 -3.97 -6.77
C ASN A 99 10.49 -3.82 -7.07
N SER A 100 9.59 -4.00 -6.08
CA SER A 100 8.17 -3.72 -6.31
C SER A 100 7.90 -2.22 -6.18
N PRO A 101 7.17 -1.59 -7.11
CA PRO A 101 6.71 -0.22 -6.95
C PRO A 101 5.83 -0.15 -5.69
N THR A 102 6.07 0.87 -4.85
CA THR A 102 5.32 1.06 -3.61
C THR A 102 3.82 1.07 -3.91
N PRO A 103 3.03 0.14 -3.33
CA PRO A 103 1.59 0.21 -3.45
C PRO A 103 1.16 1.55 -2.85
N PHE A 104 0.21 2.24 -3.49
CA PHE A 104 -0.28 3.57 -3.08
C PHE A 104 0.64 4.76 -3.36
N SER A 105 1.70 4.63 -4.16
CA SER A 105 2.48 5.79 -4.65
C SER A 105 1.58 6.87 -5.27
N ALA A 106 0.68 6.47 -6.16
CA ALA A 106 -0.29 7.38 -6.77
C ALA A 106 -1.26 8.00 -5.75
N THR A 107 -1.68 7.24 -4.72
CA THR A 107 -2.57 7.73 -3.66
C THR A 107 -1.86 8.71 -2.73
N LEU A 108 -0.59 8.46 -2.41
CA LEU A 108 0.25 9.34 -1.60
C LEU A 108 0.57 10.65 -2.34
N ASP A 109 0.83 10.59 -3.63
CA ASP A 109 1.03 11.78 -4.46
C ASP A 109 -0.24 12.63 -4.55
N GLU A 110 -1.41 12.00 -4.67
CA GLU A 110 -2.68 12.72 -4.71
C GLU A 110 -3.01 13.34 -3.34
N LEU A 111 -2.77 12.63 -2.23
CA LEU A 111 -2.94 13.17 -0.88
C LEU A 111 -1.98 14.36 -0.61
N ARG A 112 -0.77 14.32 -1.19
CA ARG A 112 0.20 15.41 -1.09
C ARG A 112 -0.27 16.66 -1.84
N ARG A 113 -0.89 16.49 -3.01
CA ARG A 113 -1.54 17.60 -3.74
C ARG A 113 -2.71 18.19 -2.97
N ASP A 114 -3.53 17.37 -2.33
CA ASP A 114 -4.65 17.84 -1.53
C ASP A 114 -4.19 18.70 -0.35
N ILE A 115 -3.11 18.30 0.32
CA ILE A 115 -2.49 19.09 1.40
C ILE A 115 -1.99 20.44 0.88
N ASP A 116 -1.28 20.46 -0.25
CA ASP A 116 -0.79 21.69 -0.88
C ASP A 116 -1.93 22.64 -1.28
N LEU A 117 -3.07 22.12 -1.73
CA LEU A 117 -4.25 22.93 -2.07
C LEU A 117 -4.90 23.55 -0.84
N VAL A 118 -4.97 22.81 0.27
CA VAL A 118 -5.48 23.33 1.55
C VAL A 118 -4.58 24.42 2.12
N ASP A 119 -3.25 24.25 2.02
CA ASP A 119 -2.30 25.26 2.51
C ASP A 119 -2.37 26.57 1.70
N ARG A 120 -2.60 26.48 0.38
CA ARG A 120 -2.85 27.66 -0.48
C ARG A 120 -4.13 28.40 -0.17
N LEU A 121 -5.16 27.71 0.32
CA LEU A 121 -6.41 28.36 0.78
C LEU A 121 -6.23 29.06 2.13
N LYS A 122 -5.21 28.67 2.90
CA LYS A 122 -4.86 29.27 4.19
C LYS A 122 -4.02 30.54 4.03
N GLU A 123 -3.51 30.85 2.84
CA GLU A 123 -2.95 32.15 2.50
C GLU A 123 -4.07 33.06 1.99
N PRO A 124 -4.78 33.82 2.87
CA PRO A 124 -5.72 34.82 2.40
C PRO A 124 -4.94 35.84 1.58
N SER A 125 -5.51 36.19 0.44
CA SER A 125 -5.15 37.32 -0.39
C SER A 125 -5.11 38.61 0.45
N SER A 126 -3.98 38.85 1.10
CA SER A 126 -3.53 40.15 1.58
C SER A 126 -3.08 41.01 0.39
N SER A 127 -3.85 41.02 -0.70
CA SER A 127 -3.86 42.15 -1.60
C SER A 127 -4.84 43.14 -0.99
N ALA A 128 -4.31 43.92 -0.04
CA ALA A 128 -5.02 45.03 0.57
C ALA A 128 -5.59 45.92 -0.54
N VAL A 129 -6.89 45.78 -0.81
CA VAL A 129 -7.68 46.81 -1.46
C VAL A 129 -7.72 47.95 -0.43
N PRO A 130 -7.13 49.13 -0.72
CA PRO A 130 -7.21 50.27 0.18
C PRO A 130 -8.70 50.52 0.46
N PRO A 131 -9.09 50.67 1.73
CA PRO A 131 -10.50 50.80 2.05
C PRO A 131 -11.04 52.07 1.38
N GLU A 132 -12.25 51.99 0.85
CA GLU A 132 -12.93 53.02 0.04
C GLU A 132 -12.95 54.42 0.69
N TRP A 133 -12.75 54.50 2.00
CA TRP A 133 -12.67 55.76 2.76
C TRP A 133 -11.29 56.44 2.72
N MET A 134 -10.28 55.84 2.10
CA MET A 134 -8.93 56.43 2.03
C MET A 134 -8.93 57.59 1.01
N PRO A 135 -8.82 58.85 1.46
CA PRO A 135 -8.88 59.98 0.54
C PRO A 135 -7.66 59.94 -0.42
N PRO A 136 -7.82 60.41 -1.67
CA PRO A 136 -6.72 60.43 -2.62
C PRO A 136 -5.55 61.23 -2.02
N PRO A 137 -4.29 60.78 -2.20
CA PRO A 137 -3.15 61.51 -1.69
C PRO A 137 -3.16 62.91 -2.30
N GLY A 138 -3.39 63.91 -1.44
CA GLY A 138 -3.50 65.30 -1.84
C GLY A 138 -2.27 65.74 -2.63
N ASP A 139 -2.52 66.48 -3.70
CA ASP A 139 -1.53 67.13 -4.52
C ASP A 139 -0.78 68.17 -3.69
N ARG A 140 0.31 67.74 -3.06
CA ARG A 140 1.32 68.69 -2.60
C ARG A 140 2.06 69.19 -3.84
N SER A 141 1.61 70.37 -4.27
CA SER A 141 2.35 71.40 -5.03
C SER A 141 3.85 71.18 -5.16
#